data_AF-A0A9D9DI84-F1
#
_entry.id   AF-A0A9D9DI84-F1
#
_cell.length_a   1.000
_cell.length_b   1.000
_cell.length_c   1.000
_cell.angle_alpha   90.00
_cell.angle_beta   90.00
_cell.angle_gamma   90.00
#
_symmetry.space_group_name_H-M   'P 1'
#
loop_
_entity.id
_entity.type
_entity.pdbx_description
1 polymer ?
#
loop_
_entity_poly.entity_id
_entity_poly.type
_entity_poly.pdbx_seq_one_letter_code
_entity_poly.pdbx_strand_id
1 'polypeptide(L)'
;MASETKRISWAHAFFLIAGALLIVYYLLTEGIPSVSGGNFFESVVGVIEFVVGIFTLIVVIGFYCYYLFSPQEKIGAIKAIAPALIIFTLFGRYNMTLGSPEANSIISGLSEIAFVLIVLCGFTYIFLRKKILGTVFSYAALVYAVFIAISYFVIMIMNAIDGSFDVKFMFASICIFMAVALLGVGGLRSCRSKTWLD
;
A
#
# COMPACT_ATOMS: atom_id res chain seq x y z
N MET A 1 -39.80 -8.91 2.76
CA MET A 1 -38.54 -8.94 3.52
C MET A 1 -37.76 -7.70 3.15
N ALA A 2 -37.70 -6.71 4.05
CA ALA A 2 -36.98 -5.47 3.80
C ALA A 2 -35.49 -5.78 3.70
N SER A 3 -34.86 -5.43 2.57
CA SER A 3 -33.41 -5.45 2.45
C SER A 3 -32.86 -4.36 3.35
N GLU A 4 -32.45 -4.73 4.57
CA GLU A 4 -31.58 -3.86 5.36
C GLU A 4 -30.28 -3.69 4.57
N THR A 5 -30.15 -2.57 3.86
CA THR A 5 -28.90 -2.13 3.26
C THR A 5 -27.89 -1.97 4.39
N LYS A 6 -27.11 -3.03 4.65
CA LYS A 6 -25.99 -3.04 5.58
C LYS A 6 -25.06 -1.88 5.22
N ARG A 7 -25.00 -0.88 6.09
CA ARG A 7 -24.22 0.33 5.88
C ARG A 7 -22.74 -0.06 6.01
N ILE A 8 -22.01 0.02 4.89
CA ILE A 8 -20.56 -0.27 4.87
C ILE A 8 -19.87 0.62 5.88
N SER A 9 -19.07 0.02 6.78
CA SER A 9 -18.26 0.77 7.74
C SER A 9 -17.26 1.65 7.00
N TRP A 10 -17.14 2.93 7.38
CA TRP A 10 -16.18 3.85 6.77
C TRP A 10 -14.73 3.33 6.76
N ALA A 11 -14.34 2.56 7.78
CA ALA A 11 -13.03 1.93 7.84
C ALA A 11 -12.83 0.90 6.70
N HIS A 12 -13.86 0.10 6.42
CA HIS A 12 -13.86 -0.86 5.32
C HIS A 12 -13.71 -0.16 3.96
N ALA A 13 -14.46 0.92 3.73
CA ALA A 13 -14.35 1.71 2.51
C ALA A 13 -12.93 2.30 2.35
N PHE A 14 -12.32 2.81 3.42
CA PHE A 14 -10.96 3.33 3.38
C PHE A 14 -9.91 2.27 3.05
N PHE A 15 -10.03 1.05 3.61
CA PHE A 15 -9.11 -0.03 3.28
C PHE A 15 -9.23 -0.51 1.83
N LEU A 16 -10.45 -0.55 1.29
CA LEU A 16 -10.66 -0.87 -0.12
C LEU A 16 -10.03 0.20 -1.02
N ILE A 17 -10.36 1.47 -0.81
CA ILE A 17 -9.79 2.57 -1.60
C ILE A 17 -8.26 2.56 -1.51
N ALA A 18 -7.70 2.30 -0.33
CA ALA A 18 -6.25 2.15 -0.16
C ALA A 18 -5.67 1.01 -1.01
N GLY A 19 -6.29 -0.17 -0.99
CA GLY A 19 -5.87 -1.30 -1.83
C GLY A 19 -5.92 -0.97 -3.32
N ALA A 20 -6.98 -0.31 -3.79
CA ALA A 20 -7.10 0.14 -5.18
C ALA A 20 -6.00 1.15 -5.56
N LEU A 21 -5.71 2.12 -4.69
CA LEU A 21 -4.65 3.10 -4.90
C LEU A 21 -3.26 2.46 -4.93
N LEU A 22 -3.01 1.41 -4.14
CA LEU A 22 -1.76 0.66 -4.19
C LEU A 22 -1.59 -0.13 -5.50
N ILE A 23 -2.69 -0.67 -6.04
CA ILE A 23 -2.67 -1.29 -7.38
C ILE A 23 -2.34 -0.24 -8.44
N VAL A 24 -2.97 0.93 -8.38
CA VAL A 24 -2.68 2.03 -9.33
C VAL A 24 -1.23 2.49 -9.18
N TYR A 25 -0.74 2.65 -7.95
CA TYR A 25 0.67 2.96 -7.68
C TYR A 25 1.61 1.94 -8.33
N TYR A 26 1.37 0.65 -8.11
CA TYR A 26 2.15 -0.43 -8.71
C TYR A 26 2.17 -0.33 -10.24
N LEU A 27 1.01 -0.16 -10.88
CA LEU A 27 0.92 -0.03 -12.34
C LEU A 27 1.66 1.20 -12.86
N LEU A 28 1.74 2.28 -12.08
CA LEU A 28 2.51 3.46 -12.43
C LEU A 28 4.02 3.23 -12.24
N THR A 29 4.46 2.63 -11.15
CA THR A 29 5.90 2.50 -10.86
C THR A 29 6.57 1.36 -11.62
N GLU A 30 5.95 0.18 -11.62
CA GLU A 30 6.56 -1.05 -12.18
C GLU A 30 6.03 -1.36 -13.58
N GLY A 31 4.88 -0.79 -13.97
CA GLY A 31 4.23 -1.10 -15.23
C GLY A 31 3.54 -2.46 -15.23
N ILE A 32 2.92 -2.81 -16.36
CA ILE A 32 2.45 -4.19 -16.58
C ILE A 32 3.70 -5.01 -16.89
N PRO A 33 3.96 -6.13 -16.15
CA PRO A 33 5.04 -7.02 -16.51
C PRO A 33 4.92 -7.35 -17.99
N SER A 34 5.97 -7.13 -18.76
CA SER A 34 6.01 -7.44 -20.19
C SER A 34 7.29 -8.21 -20.49
N VAL A 35 7.22 -9.17 -21.40
CA VAL A 35 8.42 -9.88 -21.85
C VAL A 35 9.22 -8.89 -22.70
N SER A 36 10.19 -8.20 -22.10
CA SER A 36 11.10 -7.35 -22.85
C SER A 36 12.05 -8.23 -23.67
N GLY A 37 12.06 -8.02 -24.99
CA GLY A 37 12.87 -8.79 -25.91
C GLY A 37 14.37 -8.53 -25.70
N GLY A 38 15.07 -9.52 -25.17
CA GLY A 38 16.52 -9.59 -25.02
C GLY A 38 16.96 -11.03 -24.79
N ASN A 39 18.00 -11.46 -25.51
CA ASN A 39 18.68 -12.77 -25.63
C ASN A 39 18.27 -13.94 -24.70
N PHE A 40 18.35 -15.17 -25.21
CA PHE A 40 17.87 -16.43 -24.61
C PHE A 40 18.12 -16.65 -23.09
N PHE A 41 19.22 -16.16 -22.52
CA PHE A 41 19.48 -16.23 -21.07
C PHE A 41 18.80 -15.12 -20.25
N GLU A 42 18.72 -13.89 -20.77
CA GLU A 42 17.86 -12.81 -20.22
C GLU A 42 16.39 -13.14 -20.45
N SER A 43 16.06 -13.86 -21.51
CA SER A 43 14.70 -14.31 -21.82
C SER A 43 14.17 -15.29 -20.78
N VAL A 44 14.97 -16.23 -20.26
CA VAL A 44 14.47 -17.18 -19.24
C VAL A 44 14.24 -16.48 -17.89
N VAL A 45 15.17 -15.64 -17.45
CA VAL A 45 15.01 -14.86 -16.21
C VAL A 45 13.87 -13.85 -16.35
N GLY A 46 13.81 -13.11 -17.46
CA GLY A 46 12.74 -12.16 -17.75
C GLY A 46 11.38 -12.82 -17.95
N VAL A 47 11.31 -14.04 -18.50
CA VAL A 47 10.06 -14.82 -18.58
C VAL A 47 9.65 -15.31 -17.21
N ILE A 48 10.57 -15.74 -16.35
CA ILE A 48 10.26 -16.13 -14.96
C ILE A 48 9.77 -14.92 -14.17
N GLU A 49 10.45 -13.77 -14.25
CA GLU A 49 10.03 -12.52 -13.61
C GLU A 49 8.66 -12.04 -14.13
N PHE A 50 8.42 -12.17 -15.43
CA PHE A 50 7.12 -11.89 -16.04
C PHE A 50 6.01 -12.82 -15.52
N VAL A 51 6.26 -14.14 -15.48
CA VAL A 51 5.31 -15.13 -14.98
C VAL A 51 5.01 -14.90 -13.50
N VAL A 52 6.05 -14.67 -12.69
CA VAL A 52 5.90 -14.36 -11.26
C VAL A 52 5.17 -13.03 -11.06
N GLY A 53 5.48 -12.00 -11.84
CA GLY A 53 4.83 -10.70 -11.80
C GLY A 53 3.34 -10.77 -12.15
N ILE A 54 2.99 -11.43 -13.27
CA ILE A 54 1.60 -11.65 -13.67
C ILE A 54 0.87 -12.54 -12.66
N PHE A 55 1.48 -13.62 -12.19
CA PHE A 55 0.87 -14.48 -11.19
C PHE A 55 0.60 -13.71 -9.90
N THR A 56 1.56 -12.92 -9.44
CA THR A 56 1.40 -12.05 -8.27
C THR A 56 0.29 -11.03 -8.50
N LEU A 57 0.23 -10.39 -9.66
CA LEU A 57 -0.84 -9.46 -10.03
C LEU A 57 -2.22 -10.13 -10.02
N ILE A 58 -2.35 -11.31 -10.63
CA ILE A 58 -3.59 -12.08 -10.68
C ILE A 58 -4.01 -12.51 -9.27
N VAL A 59 -3.08 -12.99 -8.45
CA VAL A 59 -3.35 -13.38 -7.06
C VAL A 59 -3.77 -12.16 -6.25
N VAL A 60 -3.07 -11.03 -6.39
CA VAL A 60 -3.37 -9.78 -5.68
C VAL A 60 -4.75 -9.23 -6.08
N ILE A 61 -5.02 -9.12 -7.38
CA ILE A 61 -6.31 -8.64 -7.90
C ILE A 61 -7.42 -9.63 -7.53
N GLY A 62 -7.18 -10.93 -7.70
CA GLY A 62 -8.13 -11.98 -7.35
C GLY A 62 -8.46 -11.98 -5.86
N PHE A 63 -7.45 -11.82 -4.99
CA PHE A 63 -7.65 -11.68 -3.55
C PHE A 63 -8.42 -10.39 -3.24
N TYR A 64 -8.04 -9.25 -3.84
CA TYR A 64 -8.74 -7.98 -3.65
C TYR A 64 -10.21 -8.06 -4.11
N CYS A 65 -10.49 -8.64 -5.28
CA CYS A 65 -11.84 -8.89 -5.79
C CYS A 65 -12.63 -9.87 -4.92
N TYR A 66 -12.00 -10.95 -4.45
CA TYR A 66 -12.63 -11.87 -3.51
C TYR A 66 -13.09 -11.11 -2.25
N TYR A 67 -12.26 -10.23 -1.69
CA TYR A 67 -12.63 -9.44 -0.51
C TYR A 67 -13.64 -8.32 -0.80
N LEU A 68 -13.70 -7.80 -2.03
CA LEU A 68 -14.74 -6.87 -2.49
C LEU A 68 -16.13 -7.53 -2.62
N PHE A 69 -16.17 -8.77 -3.10
CA PHE A 69 -17.42 -9.48 -3.43
C PHE A 69 -17.81 -10.57 -2.41
N SER A 70 -16.96 -10.89 -1.44
CA SER A 70 -17.26 -11.87 -0.38
C SER A 70 -18.34 -11.33 0.58
N PRO A 71 -19.28 -12.19 1.05
CA PRO A 71 -20.36 -11.75 1.92
C PRO A 71 -19.86 -11.08 3.20
N GLN A 72 -20.43 -9.90 3.48
CA GLN A 72 -20.14 -9.05 4.64
C GLN A 72 -20.68 -9.69 5.94
N GLU A 73 -19.98 -10.69 6.43
CA GLU A 73 -20.05 -11.08 7.83
C GLU A 73 -19.38 -10.01 8.71
N LYS A 74 -19.70 -10.00 10.00
CA LYS A 74 -19.26 -9.03 11.02
C LYS A 74 -17.75 -8.69 10.97
N ILE A 75 -16.90 -9.54 10.41
CA ILE A 75 -15.44 -9.32 10.31
C ILE A 75 -15.06 -8.37 9.14
N GLY A 76 -15.98 -7.57 8.60
CA GLY A 76 -15.83 -6.85 7.33
C GLY A 76 -14.60 -5.94 7.24
N ALA A 77 -14.35 -5.07 8.22
CA ALA A 77 -13.23 -4.13 8.18
C ALA A 77 -11.86 -4.82 8.27
N ILE A 78 -11.75 -5.87 9.09
CA ILE A 78 -10.52 -6.68 9.22
C ILE A 78 -10.31 -7.55 7.97
N LYS A 79 -11.39 -8.01 7.34
CA LYS A 79 -11.30 -8.69 6.04
C LYS A 79 -10.77 -7.74 4.95
N ALA A 80 -11.17 -6.47 4.92
CA ALA A 80 -10.69 -5.51 3.93
C ALA A 80 -9.26 -5.00 4.16
N ILE A 81 -8.74 -5.03 5.39
CA ILE A 81 -7.36 -4.59 5.66
C ILE A 81 -6.31 -5.58 5.10
N ALA A 82 -6.63 -6.88 5.10
CA ALA A 82 -5.73 -7.96 4.68
C ALA A 82 -5.24 -7.82 3.21
N PRO A 83 -6.10 -7.64 2.19
CA PRO A 83 -5.65 -7.44 0.83
C PRO A 83 -4.79 -6.18 0.69
N ALA A 84 -5.21 -5.05 1.30
CA ALA A 84 -4.43 -3.82 1.23
C ALA A 84 -3.04 -3.95 1.89
N LEU A 85 -2.93 -4.66 3.01
CA LEU A 85 -1.66 -4.97 3.68
C LEU A 85 -0.76 -5.89 2.85
N ILE A 86 -1.33 -6.88 2.16
CA ILE A 86 -0.56 -7.77 1.27
C ILE A 86 0.02 -6.96 0.11
N ILE A 87 -0.81 -6.13 -0.54
CA ILE A 87 -0.36 -5.27 -1.65
C ILE A 87 0.70 -4.29 -1.16
N PHE A 88 0.48 -3.69 0.01
CA PHE A 88 1.46 -2.79 0.62
C PHE A 88 2.77 -3.51 0.95
N THR A 89 2.74 -4.77 1.38
CA THR A 89 3.95 -5.53 1.69
C THR A 89 4.77 -5.83 0.44
N LEU A 90 4.11 -6.11 -0.68
CA LEU A 90 4.76 -6.42 -1.95
C LEU A 90 5.30 -5.17 -2.63
N PHE A 91 4.52 -4.08 -2.64
CA PHE A 91 4.78 -2.93 -3.51
C PHE A 91 4.83 -1.59 -2.79
N GLY A 92 4.45 -1.53 -1.52
CA GLY A 92 4.41 -0.29 -0.74
C GLY A 92 5.77 0.20 -0.24
N ARG A 93 6.88 -0.46 -0.60
CA ARG A 93 8.22 -0.03 -0.21
C ARG A 93 8.59 1.26 -0.95
N TYR A 94 8.89 2.28 -0.17
CA TYR A 94 9.49 3.51 -0.64
C TYR A 94 10.94 3.26 -1.07
N ASN A 95 11.28 3.61 -2.32
CA ASN A 95 12.61 3.36 -2.89
C ASN A 95 13.11 4.56 -3.71
N MET A 96 13.07 5.77 -3.14
CA MET A 96 13.56 6.96 -3.84
C MET A 96 14.99 7.29 -3.40
N THR A 97 15.84 7.55 -4.40
CA THR A 97 17.23 7.94 -4.21
C THR A 97 17.37 9.45 -4.06
N LEU A 98 17.84 9.90 -2.90
CA LEU A 98 18.26 11.28 -2.66
C LEU A 98 19.72 11.43 -3.08
N GLY A 99 20.05 12.55 -3.72
CA GLY A 99 21.32 12.76 -4.43
C GLY A 99 22.62 12.62 -3.62
N SER A 100 22.57 12.44 -2.29
CA SER A 100 23.74 12.08 -1.48
C SER A 100 23.60 10.68 -0.83
N PRO A 101 24.63 9.82 -0.90
CA PRO A 101 24.57 8.46 -0.37
C PRO A 101 24.30 8.38 1.14
N GLU A 102 24.87 9.29 1.94
CA GLU A 102 24.67 9.26 3.40
C GLU A 102 23.22 9.61 3.77
N ALA A 103 22.65 10.67 3.18
CA ALA A 103 21.27 11.06 3.44
C ALA A 103 20.31 9.95 2.97
N ASN A 104 20.62 9.33 1.84
CA ASN A 104 19.82 8.25 1.29
C ASN A 104 19.81 7.01 2.20
N SER A 105 20.94 6.68 2.85
CA SER A 105 21.01 5.55 3.80
C SER A 105 20.14 5.76 5.05
N ILE A 106 20.16 6.96 5.63
CA ILE A 106 19.41 7.29 6.85
C ILE A 106 17.91 7.32 6.54
N ILE A 107 17.55 7.95 5.42
CA ILE A 107 16.17 8.14 4.99
C ILE A 107 15.55 6.79 4.57
N SER A 108 16.28 5.97 3.83
CA SER A 108 15.84 4.61 3.48
C SER A 108 15.65 3.75 4.73
N GLY A 109 16.57 3.81 5.70
CA GLY A 109 16.46 3.07 6.96
C GLY A 109 15.23 3.47 7.81
N LEU A 110 14.96 4.78 7.93
CA LEU A 110 13.75 5.28 8.62
C LEU A 110 12.47 4.82 7.92
N SER A 111 12.46 4.86 6.59
CA SER A 111 11.33 4.40 5.79
C SER A 111 11.11 2.89 5.97
N GLU A 112 12.18 2.10 6.05
CA GLU A 112 12.11 0.65 6.18
C GLU A 112 11.62 0.24 7.57
N ILE A 113 12.04 0.93 8.63
CA ILE A 113 11.52 0.70 9.99
C ILE A 113 10.01 0.96 10.04
N ALA A 114 9.55 2.09 9.50
CA ALA A 114 8.14 2.42 9.46
C ALA A 114 7.33 1.41 8.62
N PHE A 115 7.86 1.01 7.46
CA PHE A 115 7.27 -0.02 6.61
C PHE A 115 7.12 -1.36 7.34
N VAL A 116 8.19 -1.84 7.98
CA VAL A 116 8.18 -3.10 8.74
C VAL A 116 7.20 -3.03 9.90
N LEU A 117 7.12 -1.88 10.59
CA LEU A 117 6.18 -1.68 11.69
C LEU A 117 4.72 -1.73 11.21
N ILE A 118 4.40 -1.15 10.04
CA ILE A 118 3.07 -1.23 9.41
C ILE A 118 2.74 -2.70 9.10
N VAL A 119 3.66 -3.42 8.46
CA VAL A 119 3.43 -4.81 8.05
C VAL A 119 3.23 -5.72 9.28
N LEU A 120 4.16 -5.69 10.24
CA LEU A 120 4.09 -6.53 11.43
C LEU A 120 2.86 -6.20 12.28
N CYS A 121 2.64 -4.94 12.62
CA CYS A 121 1.49 -4.56 13.43
C CYS A 121 0.17 -4.78 12.68
N GLY A 122 0.14 -4.59 11.36
CA GLY A 122 -1.03 -4.83 10.52
C GLY A 122 -1.44 -6.30 10.49
N PHE A 123 -0.51 -7.21 10.16
CA PHE A 123 -0.79 -8.65 10.19
C PHE A 123 -1.13 -9.14 11.59
N THR A 124 -0.35 -8.72 12.60
CA THR A 124 -0.63 -9.14 13.99
C THR A 124 -1.98 -8.60 14.47
N TYR A 125 -2.40 -7.41 14.03
CA TYR A 125 -3.72 -6.86 14.33
C TYR A 125 -4.86 -7.69 13.69
N ILE A 126 -4.68 -8.19 12.46
CA ILE A 126 -5.65 -9.08 11.80
C ILE A 126 -5.89 -10.35 12.64
N PHE A 127 -4.81 -10.97 13.15
CA PHE A 127 -4.88 -12.24 13.88
C PHE A 127 -5.25 -12.07 15.35
N LEU A 128 -4.54 -11.21 16.09
CA LEU A 128 -4.72 -11.07 17.55
C LEU A 128 -5.85 -10.11 17.93
N ARG A 129 -6.30 -9.25 16.99
CA ARG A 129 -7.41 -8.30 17.16
C ARG A 129 -7.28 -7.39 18.39
N LYS A 130 -6.04 -7.08 18.80
CA LYS A 130 -5.74 -6.18 19.92
C LYS A 130 -5.72 -4.73 19.45
N LYS A 131 -6.49 -3.86 20.12
CA LYS A 131 -6.56 -2.42 19.80
C LYS A 131 -5.20 -1.73 19.77
N ILE A 132 -4.31 -2.09 20.70
CA ILE A 132 -2.99 -1.46 20.78
C ILE A 132 -2.19 -1.66 19.49
N LEU A 133 -2.27 -2.86 18.89
CA LEU A 133 -1.60 -3.17 17.63
C LEU A 133 -2.23 -2.40 16.46
N GLY A 134 -3.55 -2.31 16.41
CA GLY A 134 -4.24 -1.53 15.38
C GLY A 134 -3.94 -0.03 15.48
N THR A 135 -3.80 0.51 16.70
CA THR A 135 -3.39 1.89 16.93
C THR A 135 -1.94 2.12 16.47
N VAL A 136 -1.01 1.24 16.85
CA VAL A 136 0.41 1.33 16.42
C VAL A 136 0.53 1.23 14.90
N PHE A 137 -0.15 0.27 14.28
CA PHE A 137 -0.27 0.16 12.82
C PHE A 137 -0.73 1.48 12.19
N SER A 138 -1.77 2.09 12.76
CA SER A 138 -2.36 3.30 12.18
C SER A 138 -1.45 4.51 12.28
N TYR A 139 -0.77 4.69 13.41
CA TYR A 139 0.20 5.77 13.58
C TYR A 139 1.44 5.53 12.72
N ALA A 140 1.92 4.29 12.62
CA ALA A 140 3.02 3.93 11.74
C ALA A 140 2.70 4.27 10.27
N ALA A 141 1.47 3.96 9.83
CA ALA A 141 0.99 4.33 8.50
C ALA A 141 0.96 5.85 8.31
N LEU A 142 0.40 6.61 9.26
CA LEU A 142 0.38 8.08 9.14
C LEU A 142 1.79 8.70 9.12
N VAL A 143 2.71 8.20 9.95
CA VAL A 143 4.12 8.63 9.94
C VAL A 143 4.75 8.34 8.59
N TYR A 144 4.50 7.15 8.02
CA TYR A 144 5.00 6.78 6.71
C TYR A 144 4.41 7.64 5.59
N ALA A 145 3.12 7.99 5.66
CA ALA A 145 2.50 8.90 4.71
C ALA A 145 3.14 10.31 4.78
N VAL A 146 3.36 10.84 5.97
CA VAL A 146 4.06 12.13 6.15
C VAL A 146 5.47 12.06 5.57
N PHE A 147 6.17 10.97 5.79
CA PHE A 147 7.50 10.74 5.23
C PHE A 147 7.50 10.74 3.70
N ILE A 148 6.56 10.04 3.06
CA ILE A 148 6.37 10.07 1.60
C ILE A 148 6.15 11.50 1.11
N ALA A 149 5.27 12.26 1.77
CA ALA A 149 4.96 13.63 1.38
C ALA A 149 6.18 14.55 1.45
N ILE A 150 6.92 14.53 2.58
CA ILE A 150 8.14 15.32 2.74
C ILE A 150 9.15 14.95 1.66
N SER A 151 9.34 13.67 1.42
CA SER A 151 10.36 13.21 0.48
C SER A 151 10.01 13.54 -0.97
N TYR A 152 8.73 13.51 -1.34
CA TYR A 152 8.25 14.04 -2.62
C TYR A 152 8.59 15.53 -2.78
N PHE A 153 8.33 16.36 -1.76
CA PHE A 153 8.67 17.79 -1.84
C PHE A 153 10.16 18.03 -2.03
N VAL A 154 11.02 17.28 -1.35
CA VAL A 154 12.48 17.38 -1.52
C VAL A 154 12.88 17.07 -2.96
N ILE A 155 12.37 15.97 -3.53
CA ILE A 155 12.70 15.57 -4.91
C ILE A 155 12.13 16.56 -5.92
N MET A 156 10.91 17.06 -5.69
CA MET A 156 10.31 18.09 -6.55
C MET A 156 11.16 19.36 -6.59
N ILE A 157 11.72 19.78 -5.45
CA ILE A 157 12.62 20.94 -5.39
C ILE A 157 13.92 20.65 -6.16
N MET A 158 14.53 19.47 -5.97
CA MET A 158 15.74 19.07 -6.71
C MET A 158 15.49 19.08 -8.23
N ASN A 159 14.39 18.45 -8.65
CA ASN A 159 13.99 18.36 -10.05
C ASN A 159 13.61 19.72 -10.68
N ALA A 160 13.05 20.64 -9.89
CA ALA A 160 12.77 22.00 -10.34
C ALA A 160 14.05 22.81 -10.58
N ILE A 161 15.10 22.55 -9.81
CA ILE A 161 16.43 23.14 -10.02
C ILE A 161 17.06 22.58 -11.31
N ASP A 162 16.88 21.29 -11.58
CA ASP A 162 17.40 20.61 -12.77
C ASP A 162 16.49 20.73 -14.02
N GLY A 163 15.35 21.41 -13.90
CA GLY A 163 14.44 21.72 -15.02
C GLY A 163 13.60 20.56 -15.56
N SER A 164 13.46 19.44 -14.83
CA SER A 164 12.73 18.26 -15.29
C SER A 164 11.59 17.87 -14.34
N PHE A 165 10.34 18.18 -14.70
CA PHE A 165 9.18 17.79 -13.92
C PHE A 165 8.57 16.48 -14.42
N ASP A 166 8.67 15.41 -13.64
CA ASP A 166 8.04 14.12 -13.96
C ASP A 166 6.63 14.02 -13.37
N VAL A 167 5.63 14.20 -14.23
CA VAL A 167 4.20 14.07 -13.90
C VAL A 167 3.85 12.66 -13.42
N LYS A 168 4.48 11.62 -14.00
CA LYS A 168 4.22 10.23 -13.63
C LYS A 168 4.63 9.98 -12.18
N PHE A 169 5.78 10.53 -11.80
CA PHE A 169 6.30 10.47 -10.44
C PHE A 169 5.37 11.17 -9.44
N MET A 170 4.87 12.37 -9.76
CA MET A 170 3.89 13.07 -8.93
C MET A 170 2.64 12.22 -8.67
N PHE A 171 2.06 11.64 -9.72
CA PHE A 171 0.86 10.80 -9.57
C PHE A 171 1.14 9.55 -8.73
N ALA A 172 2.28 8.89 -8.93
CA ALA A 172 2.68 7.75 -8.12
C ALA A 172 2.82 8.13 -6.63
N SER A 173 3.50 9.23 -6.33
CA SER A 173 3.66 9.73 -4.95
C SER A 173 2.32 10.06 -4.28
N ILE A 174 1.37 10.66 -5.01
CA ILE A 174 0.03 10.93 -4.49
C ILE A 174 -0.73 9.62 -4.22
N CYS A 175 -0.65 8.63 -5.11
CA CYS A 175 -1.32 7.34 -4.94
C CYS A 175 -0.82 6.60 -3.68
N ILE A 176 0.50 6.49 -3.50
CA ILE A 176 1.06 5.81 -2.31
C ILE A 176 0.81 6.61 -1.03
N PHE A 177 0.93 7.95 -1.07
CA PHE A 177 0.57 8.81 0.06
C PHE A 177 -0.88 8.59 0.51
N MET A 178 -1.83 8.70 -0.44
CA MET A 178 -3.25 8.56 -0.16
C MET A 178 -3.59 7.14 0.31
N ALA A 179 -3.00 6.12 -0.29
CA ALA A 179 -3.20 4.73 0.13
C ALA A 179 -2.77 4.52 1.59
N VAL A 180 -1.59 4.98 1.96
CA VAL A 180 -1.04 4.81 3.30
C VAL A 180 -1.81 5.68 4.32
N ALA A 181 -2.17 6.90 3.95
CA ALA A 181 -3.00 7.75 4.80
C ALA A 181 -4.37 7.13 5.07
N LEU A 182 -5.00 6.52 4.05
CA LEU A 182 -6.27 5.82 4.19
C LEU A 182 -6.15 4.52 5.01
N LEU A 183 -5.03 3.79 4.89
CA LEU A 183 -4.71 2.67 5.80
C LEU A 183 -4.65 3.15 7.26
N GLY A 184 -3.96 4.27 7.52
CA GLY A 184 -3.85 4.85 8.85
C GLY A 184 -5.20 5.33 9.41
N VAL A 185 -5.95 6.11 8.64
CA VAL A 185 -7.26 6.63 9.06
C VAL A 185 -8.28 5.50 9.22
N GLY A 186 -8.28 4.52 8.32
CA GLY A 186 -9.10 3.30 8.39
C GLY A 186 -8.81 2.50 9.66
N GLY A 187 -7.53 2.32 10.00
CA GLY A 187 -7.10 1.66 11.23
C GLY A 187 -7.56 2.39 12.49
N LEU A 188 -7.38 3.72 12.57
CA LEU A 188 -7.85 4.52 13.71
C LEU A 188 -9.36 4.43 13.89
N ARG A 189 -10.12 4.51 12.78
CA ARG A 189 -11.59 4.37 12.83
C ARG A 189 -12.02 2.97 13.24
N SER A 190 -11.34 1.93 12.77
CA SER A 190 -11.56 0.55 13.20
C SER A 190 -11.37 0.41 14.72
N CYS A 191 -10.28 0.96 15.27
CA CYS A 191 -9.98 0.90 16.70
C CYS A 191 -10.94 1.73 17.59
N ARG A 192 -11.52 2.81 17.05
CA ARG A 192 -12.49 3.68 17.74
C ARG A 192 -13.94 3.21 17.63
N SER A 193 -14.25 2.24 16.77
CA SER A 193 -15.60 1.65 16.67
C SER A 193 -15.99 0.96 17.98
N LYS A 194 -17.23 1.16 18.43
CA LYS A 194 -17.83 0.44 19.57
C LYS A 194 -17.99 -1.05 19.25
N THR A 195 -18.16 -1.39 17.98
CA THR A 195 -18.27 -2.74 17.44
C THR A 195 -17.05 -3.01 16.56
N TRP A 196 -15.86 -3.08 17.15
CA TRP A 196 -14.59 -3.24 16.41
C TRP A 196 -14.46 -4.60 15.67
N LEU A 197 -15.42 -5.51 15.89
CA LEU A 197 -15.56 -6.84 15.31
C LEU A 197 -16.74 -6.95 14.33
N ASP A 198 -17.48 -5.85 14.08
CA ASP A 198 -18.56 -5.69 13.08
C ASP A 198 -18.08 -4.77 11.92
#